data_AF-A0A9N8VXC2-F1
#
_entry.id   AF-A0A9N8VXC2-F1
#
_cell.length_a   1.000
_cell.length_b   1.000
_cell.length_c   1.000
_cell.angle_alpha   90.00
_cell.angle_beta   90.00
_cell.angle_gamma   90.00
#
_symmetry.space_group_name_H-M   'P 1'
#
loop_
_entity.id
_entity.type
_entity.pdbx_description
1 polymer ?
#
loop_
_entity_poly.entity_id
_entity_poly.type
_entity_poly.pdbx_seq_one_letter_code
_entity_poly.pdbx_strand_id
1 'polypeptide(L)'
;MGEPPQLVMYASWDFQLSDDLRTMLAREFPKRYCEYQRDKVHMQTYLFLAGAGTGKSRNANEFHMSVLNSLSEHTALRVHVANAWVFRISFENGSSVEIGITAIGTRMLCALSMSCSKFGSVINDYEAPIHLIFFELIVRKNYTIFLVVDGLNQLMTKQSDGTDKNSDFYRTPQI
;
A
#
# COMPACT_ATOMS: atom_id res chain seq x y z
N MET A 1 -36.65 24.81 2.22
CA MET A 1 -36.01 24.17 3.39
C MET A 1 -35.30 22.94 2.87
N GLY A 2 -33.96 22.99 2.78
CA GLY A 2 -33.18 21.82 2.37
C GLY A 2 -33.01 20.88 3.55
N GLU A 3 -33.16 19.58 3.32
CA GLU A 3 -32.81 18.59 4.33
C GLU A 3 -31.33 18.76 4.75
N PRO A 4 -31.02 18.65 6.05
CA PRO A 4 -29.64 18.71 6.50
C PRO A 4 -28.87 17.52 5.91
N PRO A 5 -27.57 17.68 5.60
CA PRO A 5 -26.75 16.58 5.13
C PRO A 5 -26.77 15.46 6.17
N GLN A 6 -27.22 14.27 5.75
CA GLN A 6 -27.17 13.08 6.58
C GLN A 6 -25.70 12.78 6.90
N LEU A 7 -25.32 13.01 8.15
CA LEU A 7 -24.05 12.57 8.69
C LEU A 7 -24.07 11.05 8.71
N VAL A 8 -23.47 10.40 7.70
CA VAL A 8 -23.24 8.95 7.73
C VAL A 8 -22.16 8.71 8.78
N MET A 9 -22.62 8.50 10.01
CA MET A 9 -21.80 8.10 11.14
C MET A 9 -21.38 6.65 10.89
N TYR A 10 -20.24 6.43 10.23
CA TYR A 10 -19.58 5.13 10.30
C TYR A 10 -19.23 4.91 11.77
N ALA A 11 -20.00 4.06 12.43
CA ALA A 11 -19.76 3.68 13.81
C ALA A 11 -18.28 3.28 13.93
N SER A 12 -17.58 3.87 14.89
CA SER A 12 -16.16 3.64 15.21
C SER A 12 -15.98 2.25 15.84
N TRP A 13 -16.37 1.20 15.13
CA TRP A 13 -16.14 -0.17 15.56
C TRP A 13 -14.65 -0.40 15.51
N ASP A 14 -14.06 -0.95 16.56
CA ASP A 14 -12.67 -1.38 16.51
C ASP A 14 -12.52 -2.50 15.49
N PHE A 15 -11.39 -2.52 14.78
CA PHE A 15 -11.10 -3.61 13.85
C PHE A 15 -10.84 -4.90 14.64
N GLN A 16 -11.58 -5.96 14.33
CA GLN A 16 -11.43 -7.26 14.98
C GLN A 16 -10.81 -8.25 14.00
N LEU A 17 -9.57 -8.66 14.29
CA LEU A 17 -8.91 -9.72 13.58
C LEU A 17 -9.39 -11.06 14.13
N SER A 18 -9.78 -12.00 13.26
CA SER A 18 -10.11 -13.37 13.71
C SER A 18 -8.90 -14.03 14.38
N ASP A 19 -9.15 -14.86 15.39
CA ASP A 19 -8.10 -15.58 16.12
C ASP A 19 -7.32 -16.54 15.21
N ASP A 20 -7.98 -17.15 14.23
CA ASP A 20 -7.35 -18.00 13.22
C ASP A 20 -6.33 -17.22 12.38
N LEU A 21 -6.74 -16.04 11.88
CA LEU A 21 -5.86 -15.17 11.12
C LEU A 21 -4.72 -14.63 11.99
N ARG A 22 -4.99 -14.29 13.25
CA ARG A 22 -3.97 -13.87 14.23
C ARG A 22 -2.92 -14.96 14.43
N THR A 23 -3.36 -16.19 14.64
CA THR A 23 -2.50 -17.36 14.86
C THR A 23 -1.67 -17.67 13.61
N MET A 24 -2.30 -17.60 12.43
CA MET A 24 -1.59 -17.76 11.16
C MET A 24 -0.53 -16.67 10.95
N LEU A 25 -0.85 -15.40 11.21
CA LEU A 25 0.11 -14.30 11.06
C LEU A 25 1.29 -14.44 12.01
N ALA A 26 1.04 -14.80 13.27
CA ALA A 26 2.08 -15.04 14.26
C ALA A 26 3.07 -16.13 13.82
N ARG A 27 2.58 -17.15 13.11
CA ARG A 27 3.39 -18.27 12.61
C ARG A 27 4.10 -17.97 11.29
N GLU A 28 3.36 -17.46 10.30
CA GLU A 28 3.84 -17.37 8.91
C GLU A 28 4.61 -16.09 8.62
N PHE A 29 4.24 -14.95 9.24
CA PHE A 29 4.86 -13.67 8.95
C PHE A 29 6.36 -13.64 9.32
N PRO A 30 6.79 -14.10 10.52
CA PRO A 30 8.20 -14.13 10.88
C PRO A 30 9.03 -15.03 9.97
N LYS A 31 8.49 -16.21 9.63
CA LYS A 31 9.13 -17.17 8.73
C LYS A 31 9.44 -16.52 7.38
N ARG A 32 8.45 -15.89 6.76
CA ARG A 32 8.62 -15.22 5.47
C ARG A 32 9.49 -13.97 5.57
N TYR A 33 9.51 -13.28 6.71
CA TYR A 33 10.37 -12.11 6.89
C TYR A 33 11.86 -12.50 6.87
N CYS A 34 12.21 -13.61 7.54
CA CYS A 34 13.56 -14.15 7.51
C CYS A 34 13.97 -14.67 6.12
N GLU A 35 13.04 -15.23 5.35
CA GLU A 35 13.27 -15.67 3.97
C GLU A 35 13.53 -14.46 3.04
N TYR A 36 12.77 -13.37 3.20
CA TYR A 36 12.93 -12.14 2.41
C TYR A 36 14.31 -11.49 2.54
N GLN A 37 14.94 -11.53 3.72
CA GLN A 37 16.29 -10.98 3.90
C GLN A 37 17.35 -11.61 2.97
N ARG A 38 17.02 -12.71 2.29
CA ARG A 38 17.93 -13.44 1.40
C ARG A 38 17.74 -13.14 -0.09
N ASP A 39 16.58 -12.64 -0.56
CA ASP A 39 16.31 -12.46 -2.01
C ASP A 39 15.14 -11.51 -2.34
N LYS A 40 15.34 -10.64 -3.35
CA LYS A 40 14.35 -9.67 -3.88
C LYS A 40 13.13 -10.34 -4.55
N VAL A 41 13.28 -11.57 -5.02
CA VAL A 41 12.18 -12.34 -5.65
C VAL A 41 11.07 -12.68 -4.63
N HIS A 42 11.38 -12.65 -3.33
CA HIS A 42 10.47 -13.07 -2.26
C HIS A 42 9.77 -11.90 -1.56
N MET A 43 9.58 -10.76 -2.25
CA MET A 43 8.83 -9.64 -1.69
C MET A 43 7.42 -10.09 -1.28
N GLN A 44 7.11 -9.96 0.01
CA GLN A 44 5.86 -10.45 0.55
C GLN A 44 4.69 -9.66 -0.02
N THR A 45 3.84 -10.33 -0.80
CA THR A 45 2.63 -9.74 -1.37
C THR A 45 1.41 -10.43 -0.77
N TYR A 46 0.49 -9.64 -0.25
CA TYR A 46 -0.78 -10.10 0.33
C TYR A 46 -1.92 -9.55 -0.51
N LEU A 47 -2.82 -10.43 -0.98
CA LEU A 47 -3.96 -10.06 -1.82
C LEU A 47 -5.26 -10.24 -1.04
N PHE A 48 -6.02 -9.16 -0.92
CA PHE A 48 -7.34 -9.16 -0.31
C PHE A 48 -8.40 -9.20 -1.41
N LEU A 49 -8.96 -10.38 -1.69
CA LEU A 49 -9.92 -10.61 -2.76
C LEU A 49 -11.29 -11.02 -2.18
N ALA A 50 -12.34 -10.29 -2.55
CA ALA A 50 -13.72 -10.51 -2.12
C ALA A 50 -14.68 -9.54 -2.86
N GLY A 51 -15.99 -9.71 -2.68
CA GLY A 51 -17.03 -8.83 -3.25
C GLY A 51 -17.00 -7.39 -2.70
N ALA A 52 -17.72 -6.47 -3.35
CA ALA A 52 -17.89 -5.12 -2.83
C ALA A 52 -18.55 -5.13 -1.44
N GLY A 53 -18.16 -4.21 -0.55
CA GLY A 53 -18.74 -4.10 0.79
C GLY A 53 -18.29 -5.15 1.82
N THR A 54 -17.40 -6.08 1.48
CA THR A 54 -16.95 -7.15 2.42
C THR A 54 -15.80 -6.74 3.34
N GLY A 55 -15.44 -5.45 3.38
CA GLY A 55 -14.37 -4.95 4.24
C GLY A 55 -12.94 -5.24 3.76
N LYS A 56 -12.71 -5.50 2.46
CA LYS A 56 -11.35 -5.69 1.89
C LYS A 56 -10.40 -4.55 2.22
N SER A 57 -10.78 -3.33 1.85
CA SER A 57 -9.99 -2.11 2.06
C SER A 57 -9.69 -1.91 3.53
N ARG A 58 -10.66 -2.23 4.40
CA ARG A 58 -10.48 -2.16 5.85
C ARG A 58 -9.45 -3.18 6.34
N ASN A 59 -9.56 -4.45 5.94
CA ASN A 59 -8.56 -5.47 6.28
C ASN A 59 -7.16 -5.11 5.78
N ALA A 60 -7.04 -4.59 4.56
CA ALA A 60 -5.77 -4.18 3.98
C ALA A 60 -5.16 -2.99 4.73
N ASN A 61 -5.97 -1.98 5.08
CA ASN A 61 -5.51 -0.80 5.84
C ASN A 61 -5.07 -1.15 7.27
N GLU A 62 -5.72 -2.13 7.89
CA GLU A 62 -5.42 -2.60 9.25
C GLU A 62 -4.37 -3.71 9.29
N PHE A 63 -3.87 -4.16 8.13
CA PHE A 63 -2.98 -5.31 8.04
C PHE A 63 -1.67 -5.10 8.82
N HIS A 64 -1.05 -3.92 8.72
CA HIS A 64 0.15 -3.57 9.49
C HIS A 64 -0.06 -3.75 11.00
N MET A 65 -1.16 -3.21 11.53
CA MET A 65 -1.50 -3.33 12.95
C MET A 65 -1.85 -4.77 13.33
N SER A 66 -2.51 -5.50 12.43
CA SER A 66 -2.82 -6.92 12.60
C SER A 66 -1.56 -7.78 12.73
N VAL A 67 -0.58 -7.54 11.86
CA VAL A 67 0.73 -8.16 11.95
C VAL A 67 1.41 -7.75 13.25
N LEU A 68 1.50 -6.46 13.56
CA LEU A 68 2.14 -5.96 14.78
C LEU A 68 1.58 -6.64 16.05
N ASN A 69 0.26 -6.76 16.12
CA ASN A 69 -0.45 -7.37 17.24
C ASN A 69 -0.27 -8.90 17.32
N SER A 70 0.07 -9.56 16.21
CA SER A 70 0.36 -11.00 16.16
C SER A 70 1.80 -11.34 16.61
N LEU A 71 2.70 -10.36 16.67
CA LEU A 71 4.13 -10.56 16.93
C LEU A 71 4.51 -10.40 18.42
N SER A 72 3.65 -10.80 19.36
CA SER A 72 3.92 -10.65 20.80
C SER A 72 5.24 -11.29 21.23
N GLU A 73 5.53 -12.48 20.70
CA GLU A 73 6.72 -13.28 21.03
C GLU A 73 7.97 -12.92 20.19
N HIS A 74 7.81 -12.11 19.14
CA HIS A 74 8.89 -11.78 18.19
C HIS A 74 9.38 -10.34 18.38
N THR A 75 9.98 -10.04 19.54
CA THR A 75 10.33 -8.67 19.97
C THR A 75 11.15 -7.86 18.96
N ALA A 76 12.19 -8.45 18.36
CA ALA A 76 13.02 -7.75 17.36
C ALA A 76 12.23 -7.42 16.09
N LEU A 77 11.49 -8.39 15.55
CA LEU A 77 10.65 -8.17 14.35
C LEU A 77 9.51 -7.19 14.62
N ARG A 78 8.94 -7.25 15.83
CA ARG A 78 7.92 -6.31 16.29
C ARG A 78 8.42 -4.87 16.28
N VAL A 79 9.68 -4.61 16.67
CA VAL A 79 10.28 -3.27 16.57
C VAL A 79 10.38 -2.80 15.13
N HIS A 80 10.77 -3.68 14.19
CA HIS A 80 10.80 -3.33 12.77
C HIS A 80 9.42 -3.01 12.20
N VAL A 81 8.41 -3.82 12.53
CA VAL A 81 7.02 -3.59 12.09
C VAL A 81 6.43 -2.34 12.76
N ALA A 82 6.70 -2.11 14.05
CA ALA A 82 6.21 -0.93 14.77
C ALA A 82 6.75 0.38 14.18
N ASN A 83 8.01 0.38 13.72
CA ASN A 83 8.66 1.54 13.11
C ASN A 83 8.52 1.56 11.57
N ALA A 84 7.62 0.75 11.01
CA ALA A 84 7.46 0.67 9.57
C ALA A 84 6.79 1.93 9.00
N TRP A 85 7.19 2.29 7.79
CA TRP A 85 6.48 3.30 7.00
C TRP A 85 5.27 2.66 6.33
N VAL A 86 4.08 3.19 6.58
CA VAL A 86 2.82 2.63 6.07
C VAL A 86 2.24 3.59 5.02
N PHE A 87 2.33 3.20 3.75
CA PHE A 87 1.73 3.93 2.64
C PHE A 87 0.37 3.31 2.31
N ARG A 88 -0.70 4.10 2.40
CA ARG A 88 -2.06 3.70 2.01
C ARG A 88 -2.45 4.45 0.75
N ILE A 89 -2.45 3.74 -0.36
CA ILE A 89 -2.71 4.27 -1.69
C ILE A 89 -4.06 3.73 -2.17
N SER A 90 -5.02 4.61 -2.40
CA SER A 90 -6.35 4.23 -2.89
C SER A 90 -6.63 4.83 -4.27
N PHE A 91 -7.17 3.98 -5.16
CA PHE A 91 -7.59 4.34 -6.51
C PHE A 91 -9.13 4.35 -6.68
N GLU A 92 -9.89 4.01 -5.63
CA GLU A 92 -11.36 3.99 -5.65
C GLU A 92 -11.97 5.40 -5.83
N ASN A 93 -11.28 6.43 -5.34
CA ASN A 93 -11.76 7.82 -5.40
C ASN A 93 -11.09 8.62 -6.53
N GLY A 94 -11.37 8.23 -7.78
CA GLY A 94 -11.47 9.11 -8.96
C GLY A 94 -10.41 10.17 -9.27
N SER A 95 -9.20 10.15 -8.68
CA SER A 95 -8.19 11.15 -9.03
C SER A 95 -7.53 10.77 -10.36
N SER A 96 -8.16 11.30 -11.41
CA SER A 96 -7.88 11.11 -12.83
C SER A 96 -6.62 11.86 -13.28
N VAL A 97 -5.43 11.27 -13.13
CA VAL A 97 -4.26 11.80 -13.88
C VAL A 97 -3.24 10.72 -14.28
N GLU A 98 -3.12 9.60 -13.58
CA GLU A 98 -1.96 8.70 -13.76
C GLU A 98 -2.32 7.25 -14.06
N ILE A 99 -1.53 6.64 -14.95
CA ILE A 99 -1.67 5.25 -15.38
C ILE A 99 -0.61 4.39 -14.68
N GLY A 100 -1.00 3.21 -14.23
CA GLY A 100 -0.06 2.16 -13.83
C GLY A 100 0.78 2.45 -12.58
N ILE A 101 2.00 1.90 -12.57
CA ILE A 101 2.91 1.94 -11.42
C ILE A 101 3.40 3.35 -11.06
N THR A 102 3.45 4.25 -12.04
CA THR A 102 3.79 5.68 -11.82
C THR A 102 2.82 6.32 -10.84
N ALA A 103 1.52 6.00 -10.96
CA ALA A 103 0.47 6.50 -10.05
C ALA A 103 0.71 6.10 -8.58
N ILE A 104 1.29 4.92 -8.35
CA ILE A 104 1.63 4.46 -7.00
C ILE A 104 2.82 5.26 -6.46
N GLY A 105 3.89 5.39 -7.25
CA GLY A 105 5.09 6.12 -6.87
C GLY A 105 4.83 7.59 -6.56
N THR A 106 4.04 8.27 -7.40
CA THR A 106 3.65 9.68 -7.19
C THR A 106 2.83 9.82 -5.91
N ARG A 107 1.84 8.95 -5.69
CA ARG A 107 1.03 8.99 -4.46
C ARG A 107 1.84 8.75 -3.20
N MET A 108 2.85 7.87 -3.25
CA MET A 108 3.78 7.68 -2.14
C MET A 108 4.57 8.95 -1.83
N LEU A 109 5.08 9.65 -2.85
CA LEU A 109 5.76 10.94 -2.65
C LEU A 109 4.82 12.01 -2.10
N CYS A 110 3.59 12.09 -2.61
CA CYS A 110 2.59 13.03 -2.12
C CYS A 110 2.24 12.78 -0.63
N ALA A 111 2.20 11.51 -0.20
CA ALA A 111 1.98 11.15 1.20
C ALA A 111 3.12 11.63 2.12
N LEU A 112 4.35 11.75 1.59
CA LEU A 112 5.52 12.23 2.33
C LEU A 112 5.60 13.76 2.37
N SER A 113 5.23 14.44 1.29
CA SER A 113 5.42 15.89 1.18
C SER A 113 4.39 16.71 1.98
N MET A 114 3.37 16.08 2.58
CA MET A 114 2.28 16.67 3.37
C MET A 114 1.52 17.84 2.69
N SER A 115 1.85 18.18 1.44
CA SER A 115 1.39 19.38 0.73
C SER A 115 1.30 19.08 -0.78
N CYS A 116 0.33 18.26 -1.19
CA CYS A 116 0.05 18.09 -2.60
C CYS A 116 -1.33 18.63 -2.94
N SER A 117 -1.44 19.97 -3.02
CA SER A 117 -2.63 20.64 -3.53
C SER A 117 -2.77 20.55 -5.06
N LYS A 118 -1.76 20.00 -5.76
CA LYS A 118 -1.75 19.84 -7.22
C LYS A 118 -1.01 18.56 -7.64
N PHE A 119 -1.70 17.42 -7.61
CA PHE A 119 -1.19 16.14 -8.11
C PHE A 119 -0.57 16.26 -9.52
N GLY A 120 -1.22 17.01 -10.41
CA GLY A 120 -0.75 17.22 -11.79
C GLY A 120 0.57 17.98 -11.93
N SER A 121 0.93 18.86 -10.97
CA SER A 121 2.22 19.57 -11.04
C SER A 121 3.36 18.69 -10.56
N VAL A 122 3.13 17.79 -9.60
CA VAL A 122 4.17 16.85 -9.15
C VAL A 122 4.67 15.99 -10.31
N ILE A 123 3.80 15.62 -11.25
CA ILE A 123 4.11 14.80 -12.44
C ILE A 123 4.85 15.61 -13.52
N ASN A 124 4.43 16.85 -13.76
CA ASN A 124 5.00 17.69 -14.82
C ASN A 124 6.36 18.28 -14.42
N ASP A 125 6.53 18.58 -13.14
CA ASP A 125 7.80 19.01 -12.55
C ASP A 125 8.64 17.80 -12.08
N TYR A 126 8.17 16.58 -12.39
CA TYR A 126 8.79 15.34 -11.99
C TYR A 126 10.03 15.03 -12.84
N GLU A 127 11.21 15.34 -12.32
CA GLU A 127 12.41 14.67 -12.81
C GLU A 127 12.56 13.30 -12.12
N ALA A 128 12.72 12.28 -12.96
CA ALA A 128 12.83 10.87 -12.61
C ALA A 128 13.88 10.46 -11.54
N PRO A 129 14.88 11.26 -11.11
CA PRO A 129 15.77 10.82 -10.04
C PRO A 129 15.08 10.65 -8.68
N ILE A 130 13.95 11.32 -8.41
CA ILE A 130 13.43 11.43 -7.02
C ILE A 130 12.86 10.10 -6.48
N HIS A 131 12.22 9.25 -7.30
CA HIS A 131 11.70 7.95 -6.87
C HIS A 131 12.85 6.99 -6.63
N LEU A 132 13.85 6.99 -7.52
CA LEU A 132 15.03 6.16 -7.39
C LEU A 132 15.85 6.58 -6.16
N ILE A 133 16.02 7.88 -5.90
CA ILE A 133 16.64 8.39 -4.67
C ILE A 133 15.84 7.99 -3.44
N PHE A 134 14.50 8.04 -3.49
CA PHE A 134 13.65 7.60 -2.39
C PHE A 134 13.79 6.10 -2.12
N PHE A 135 13.70 5.26 -3.14
CA PHE A 135 13.93 3.83 -3.02
C PHE A 135 15.37 3.53 -2.60
N GLU A 136 16.34 4.31 -3.04
CA GLU A 136 17.74 4.20 -2.63
C GLU A 136 17.93 4.60 -1.16
N LEU A 137 17.22 5.61 -0.66
CA LEU A 137 17.19 6.00 0.76
C LEU A 137 16.53 4.91 1.61
N ILE A 138 15.43 4.33 1.15
CA ILE A 138 14.77 3.19 1.78
C ILE A 138 15.74 2.01 1.91
N VAL A 139 16.39 1.66 0.80
CA VAL A 139 17.34 0.54 0.74
C VAL A 139 18.54 0.80 1.64
N ARG A 140 19.12 2.01 1.60
CA ARG A 140 20.28 2.39 2.42
C ARG A 140 19.99 2.41 3.92
N LYS A 141 18.77 2.78 4.32
CA LYS A 141 18.36 2.88 5.73
C LYS A 141 17.70 1.60 6.25
N ASN A 142 17.50 0.59 5.40
CA ASN A 142 16.86 -0.67 5.73
C ASN A 142 15.48 -0.47 6.41
N TYR A 143 14.70 0.48 5.90
CA TYR A 143 13.36 0.74 6.44
C TYR A 143 12.41 -0.42 6.13
N THR A 144 11.57 -0.76 7.10
CA THR A 144 10.42 -1.65 6.86
C THR A 144 9.29 -0.84 6.26
N ILE A 145 8.70 -1.32 5.17
CA ILE A 145 7.63 -0.62 4.44
C ILE A 145 6.44 -1.54 4.28
N PHE A 146 5.26 -1.01 4.60
CA PHE A 146 3.98 -1.58 4.21
C PHE A 146 3.38 -0.68 3.13
N LEU A 147 3.24 -1.20 1.92
CA LEU A 147 2.53 -0.55 0.83
C LEU A 147 1.18 -1.23 0.64
N VAL A 148 0.11 -0.50 0.97
CA VAL A 148 -1.27 -0.93 0.77
C VAL A 148 -1.79 -0.24 -0.48
N VAL A 149 -2.17 -1.03 -1.49
CA VAL A 149 -2.78 -0.54 -2.72
C VAL A 149 -4.23 -1.03 -2.79
N ASP A 150 -5.17 -0.09 -2.69
CA ASP A 150 -6.61 -0.34 -2.77
C ASP A 150 -7.16 0.08 -4.14
N GLY A 151 -8.02 -0.74 -4.72
CA GLY A 151 -8.53 -0.54 -6.07
C GLY A 151 -7.49 -0.82 -7.17
N LEU A 152 -6.57 -1.78 -6.99
CA LEU A 152 -5.54 -2.13 -7.98
C LEU A 152 -6.14 -2.44 -9.38
N ASN A 153 -7.35 -3.00 -9.42
CA ASN A 153 -8.09 -3.26 -10.65
C ASN A 153 -8.41 -1.98 -11.45
N GLN A 154 -8.48 -0.81 -10.81
CA GLN A 154 -8.69 0.46 -11.50
C GLN A 154 -7.46 0.92 -12.29
N LEU A 155 -6.27 0.38 -11.97
CA LEU A 155 -5.03 0.64 -12.71
C LEU A 155 -4.85 -0.27 -13.92
N MET A 156 -5.61 -1.37 -13.99
CA MET A 156 -5.55 -2.35 -15.07
C MET A 156 -6.71 -2.07 -16.03
N THR A 157 -6.40 -1.40 -17.14
CA THR A 157 -7.37 -1.00 -18.17
C THR A 157 -7.64 -2.11 -19.18
N LYS A 158 -6.70 -3.03 -19.36
CA LYS A 158 -6.80 -4.19 -20.25
C LYS A 158 -6.54 -5.47 -19.46
N GLN A 159 -7.18 -6.55 -19.90
CA GLN A 159 -6.98 -7.88 -19.31
C GLN A 159 -5.53 -8.35 -19.39
N SER A 160 -4.79 -7.92 -20.42
CA SER A 160 -3.39 -8.27 -20.63
C SER A 160 -2.42 -7.48 -19.75
N ASP A 161 -2.86 -6.46 -19.02
CA ASP A 161 -1.98 -5.52 -18.31
C ASP A 161 -1.08 -6.19 -17.26
N GLY A 162 -1.47 -7.36 -16.73
CA GLY A 162 -0.63 -8.13 -15.80
C GLY A 162 0.42 -9.02 -16.45
N THR A 163 0.47 -9.08 -17.78
CA THR A 163 1.33 -10.02 -18.54
C THR A 163 2.07 -9.35 -19.70
N ASP A 164 1.49 -8.31 -20.29
CA ASP A 164 2.10 -7.54 -21.35
C ASP A 164 3.04 -6.49 -20.77
N LYS A 165 4.36 -6.71 -20.90
CA LYS A 165 5.39 -5.79 -20.43
C LYS A 165 5.32 -4.40 -21.09
N ASN A 166 4.64 -4.30 -22.24
CA ASN A 166 4.44 -3.03 -22.95
C ASN A 166 3.13 -2.35 -22.57
N SER A 167 2.36 -2.92 -21.63
CA SER A 167 1.17 -2.27 -21.09
C SER A 167 1.53 -0.94 -20.44
N ASP A 168 0.62 0.04 -20.57
CA ASP A 168 0.71 1.32 -19.86
C ASP A 168 0.78 1.13 -18.34
N PHE A 169 0.33 -0.02 -17.81
CA PHE A 169 0.48 -0.39 -16.40
C PHE A 169 1.95 -0.37 -15.93
N TYR A 170 2.88 -0.82 -16.79
CA TYR A 170 4.32 -0.88 -16.47
C TYR A 170 5.09 0.36 -16.92
N ARG A 171 4.42 1.35 -17.54
CA ARG A 171 5.10 2.51 -18.09
C ARG A 171 5.68 3.37 -16.97
N THR A 172 6.99 3.59 -17.04
CA THR A 172 7.71 4.57 -16.22
C THR A 172 7.97 5.83 -17.04
N PRO A 173 8.10 7.02 -16.42
CA PRO A 173 8.57 8.23 -17.11
C PRO A 173 9.92 7.96 -17.80
N GLN A 174 10.09 8.40 -19.04
CA GLN A 174 11.38 8.33 -19.73
C GLN A 174 12.30 9.43 -19.17
N ILE A 175 13.56 9.07 -18.91
CA ILE A 175 14.64 9.92 -18.40
C ILE A 175 15.27 10.66 -19.57
#